data_AF-A0A3M7TIX9-F1
#
_entry.id   AF-A0A3M7TIX9-F1
#
_cell.length_a   1.000
_cell.length_b   1.000
_cell.length_c   1.000
_cell.angle_alpha   90.00
_cell.angle_beta   90.00
_cell.angle_gamma   90.00
#
_symmetry.space_group_name_H-M   'P 1'
#
loop_
_entity.id
_entity.type
_entity.pdbx_description
1 polymer ?
#
loop_
_entity_poly.entity_id
_entity_poly.type
_entity_poly.pdbx_seq_one_letter_code
_entity_poly.pdbx_strand_id
1 'polypeptide(L)'
;MTTYSIENISELTEKIRGSRDESAFPFNYWNKKKLDLQVHTKGKMYEKTMTVFKNEEPSASHFVMETYEPITKSSIWKGIDNISRIFKNTGFDITTDAKTSRFIAQSGIKEKIIDNFINGSMSSDPNIFAVPYIGDQGNWEIRFIESHLITSIDKESISFIDETHSTFEIELAYYPFLRKNHQNTYKADSLLSSYPKKIFSQNKIRYIYISREQYIIIDFKGEVFTATFHTLAKGTHPYIATGVNKEFGFVSESPVSPFVPFGNISLLQHRAARSVENIFGYPRMSEMELPCDHCHQGKEKCEITEDYPLGERECTKCHGTGSLSLQSIFKIYKRKLSEDPALNADIDPVKFHTPDVGILEYISQSWKDTLRLGEDAIYVQQIVETGNVQTAKSREKQLEQMYSWLDRLSNFFYNSASRIINNVCLLNGYGHVSIEKPISFAIMNELESFEYLNMIVNSNSPIFIKTVHIENFLKKYISSSNPIIRVVDLLKKVDVFCFYSMDDLQKMSNSGVIDDKQWKIHAYAFPLLNQMYALNPELFLQNDNEIIKELEVRLGAVIISSNAVLL
;
A
#
# COMPACT_ATOMS: atom_id res chain seq x y z
N MET A 1 37.87 9.21 -7.78
CA MET A 1 37.04 8.71 -6.68
C MET A 1 37.75 9.14 -5.42
N THR A 2 37.09 9.90 -4.54
CA THR A 2 37.75 10.50 -3.38
C THR A 2 37.68 9.53 -2.21
N THR A 3 38.84 8.99 -1.84
CA THR A 3 39.01 8.21 -0.61
C THR A 3 39.34 9.20 0.50
N TYR A 4 38.54 9.21 1.56
CA TYR A 4 38.73 10.11 2.69
C TYR A 4 39.65 9.47 3.73
N SER A 5 40.55 10.26 4.29
CA SER A 5 41.48 9.94 5.35
C SER A 5 41.34 10.96 6.48
N ILE A 6 42.12 10.81 7.54
CA ILE A 6 42.11 11.75 8.67
C ILE A 6 42.51 13.16 8.20
N GLU A 7 43.39 13.27 7.20
CA GLU A 7 43.91 14.56 6.73
C GLU A 7 42.89 15.40 5.93
N ASN A 8 41.87 14.77 5.32
CA ASN A 8 40.88 15.45 4.47
C ASN A 8 39.42 15.26 4.94
N ILE A 9 39.21 14.70 6.14
CA ILE A 9 37.87 14.46 6.68
C ILE A 9 37.08 15.76 6.90
N SER A 10 37.76 16.88 7.11
CA SER A 10 37.16 18.22 7.20
C SER A 10 36.35 18.56 5.95
N GLU A 11 36.87 18.26 4.75
CA GLU A 11 36.16 18.48 3.48
C GLU A 11 34.86 17.67 3.41
N LEU A 12 34.88 16.43 3.90
CA LEU A 12 33.68 15.60 3.98
C LEU A 12 32.67 16.17 4.98
N THR A 13 33.14 16.66 6.14
CA THR A 13 32.26 17.27 7.14
C THR A 13 31.61 18.56 6.63
N GLU A 14 32.35 19.39 5.88
CA GLU A 14 31.82 20.59 5.23
C GLU A 14 30.82 20.22 4.15
N LYS A 15 31.12 19.23 3.32
CA LYS A 15 30.18 18.71 2.30
C LYS A 15 28.89 18.24 2.96
N ILE A 16 28.95 17.43 4.02
CA ILE A 16 27.77 16.88 4.69
C ILE A 16 26.96 18.00 5.38
N ARG A 17 27.61 18.92 6.10
CA ARG A 17 26.96 20.04 6.79
C ARG A 17 26.36 21.07 5.81
N GLY A 18 27.06 21.35 4.71
CA GLY A 18 26.66 22.31 3.69
C GLY A 18 25.67 21.78 2.66
N SER A 19 25.51 20.45 2.53
CA SER A 19 24.67 19.82 1.50
C SER A 19 23.16 19.88 1.74
N ARG A 20 22.70 20.35 2.91
CA ARG A 20 21.27 20.62 3.15
C ARG A 20 20.82 21.95 2.55
N ASP A 21 21.19 22.20 1.31
CA ASP A 21 20.41 23.16 0.54
C ASP A 21 19.07 22.50 0.23
N GLU A 22 18.07 22.70 1.10
CA GLU A 22 16.70 22.24 0.90
C GLU A 22 16.11 22.77 -0.42
N SER A 23 16.72 23.79 -1.04
CA SER A 23 16.33 24.24 -2.38
C SER A 23 16.85 23.33 -3.50
N ALA A 24 17.76 22.40 -3.22
CA ALA A 24 18.26 21.45 -4.21
C ALA A 24 17.13 20.56 -4.73
N PHE A 25 16.92 20.64 -6.05
CA PHE A 25 15.82 20.06 -6.81
C PHE A 25 15.38 18.63 -6.41
N PRO A 26 16.25 17.62 -6.17
CA PRO A 26 15.79 16.27 -5.86
C PRO A 26 15.12 16.15 -4.49
N PHE A 27 15.54 16.90 -3.47
CA PHE A 27 15.01 16.74 -2.10
C PHE A 27 13.57 17.24 -1.96
N ASN A 28 13.26 18.39 -2.58
CA ASN A 28 11.90 18.91 -2.62
C ASN A 28 10.95 17.95 -3.34
N TYR A 29 11.44 17.34 -4.42
CA TYR A 29 10.62 16.41 -5.19
C TYR A 29 10.42 15.08 -4.48
N TRP A 30 11.43 14.56 -3.77
CA TRP A 30 11.29 13.40 -2.89
C TRP A 30 10.24 13.62 -1.81
N ASN A 31 10.34 14.74 -1.08
CA ASN A 31 9.38 15.07 -0.02
C ASN A 31 7.96 15.23 -0.59
N LYS A 32 7.81 15.85 -1.75
CA LYS A 32 6.52 15.97 -2.43
C LYS A 32 5.93 14.59 -2.76
N LYS A 33 6.68 13.72 -3.44
CA LYS A 33 6.21 12.37 -3.79
C LYS A 33 5.88 11.53 -2.55
N LYS A 34 6.69 11.66 -1.49
CA LYS A 34 6.44 11.04 -0.18
C LYS A 34 5.11 11.51 0.41
N LEU A 35 4.88 12.82 0.48
CA LEU A 35 3.64 13.38 1.04
C LEU A 35 2.42 13.00 0.20
N ASP A 36 2.51 13.12 -1.12
CA ASP A 36 1.44 12.75 -2.06
C ASP A 36 1.03 11.28 -1.88
N LEU A 37 2.00 10.37 -1.65
CA LEU A 37 1.72 8.97 -1.36
C LEU A 37 1.08 8.78 0.04
N GLN A 38 1.64 9.44 1.06
CA GLN A 38 1.19 9.29 2.46
C GLN A 38 -0.20 9.83 2.73
N VAL A 39 -0.72 10.75 1.91
CA VAL A 39 -2.14 11.14 1.90
C VAL A 39 -3.02 9.90 1.79
N HIS A 40 -2.70 9.01 0.86
CA HIS A 40 -3.50 7.82 0.61
C HIS A 40 -3.12 6.67 1.55
N THR A 41 -1.84 6.42 1.81
CA THR A 41 -1.43 5.23 2.57
C THR A 41 -1.46 5.43 4.09
N LYS A 42 -1.08 6.61 4.59
CA LYS A 42 -1.08 6.92 6.02
C LYS A 42 -2.33 7.69 6.45
N GLY A 43 -3.08 8.24 5.51
CA GLY A 43 -4.26 9.06 5.78
C GLY A 43 -3.88 10.48 6.17
N LYS A 44 -2.74 10.99 5.68
CA LYS A 44 -2.37 12.39 5.88
C LYS A 44 -3.38 13.31 5.20
N MET A 45 -3.61 14.47 5.78
CA MET A 45 -4.51 15.46 5.21
C MET A 45 -4.02 15.91 3.84
N TYR A 46 -4.90 15.91 2.85
CA TYR A 46 -4.59 16.41 1.52
C TYR A 46 -4.70 17.94 1.48
N GLU A 47 -3.57 18.66 1.52
CA GLU A 47 -3.51 20.14 1.61
C GLU A 47 -4.20 20.90 0.45
N LYS A 48 -4.61 20.21 -0.63
CA LYS A 48 -5.41 20.82 -1.71
C LYS A 48 -6.92 20.81 -1.47
N THR A 49 -7.44 19.93 -0.62
CA THR A 49 -8.60 20.33 0.22
C THR A 49 -8.15 21.60 0.97
N MET A 50 -8.91 22.51 1.53
CA MET A 50 -8.37 23.83 1.98
C MET A 50 -7.92 24.75 0.83
N THR A 51 -6.76 24.54 0.19
CA THR A 51 -6.16 25.58 -0.70
C THR A 51 -6.89 25.82 -2.02
N VAL A 52 -7.63 24.83 -2.53
CA VAL A 52 -8.44 24.99 -3.76
C VAL A 52 -9.69 25.84 -3.51
N PHE A 53 -10.19 25.91 -2.27
CA PHE A 53 -11.46 26.56 -1.92
C PHE A 53 -11.23 27.90 -1.21
N LYS A 54 -10.49 28.79 -1.87
CA LYS A 54 -9.96 30.05 -1.28
C LYS A 54 -11.02 31.02 -0.74
N ASN A 55 -12.26 30.92 -1.21
CA ASN A 55 -13.36 31.82 -0.84
C ASN A 55 -14.27 31.22 0.25
N GLU A 56 -13.90 30.07 0.81
CA GLU A 56 -14.70 29.40 1.83
C GLU A 56 -14.56 30.09 3.20
N GLU A 57 -15.65 30.11 3.96
CA GLU A 57 -15.65 30.67 5.31
C GLU A 57 -14.67 29.89 6.22
N PRO A 58 -13.91 30.58 7.11
CA PRO A 58 -12.96 29.90 8.00
C PRO A 58 -13.58 28.81 8.88
N SER A 59 -14.83 28.99 9.33
CA SER A 59 -15.58 28.01 10.14
C SER A 59 -15.85 26.72 9.37
N ALA A 60 -16.23 26.81 8.08
CA ALA A 60 -16.44 25.67 7.20
C ALA A 60 -15.12 24.94 6.90
N SER A 61 -14.05 25.71 6.67
CA SER A 61 -12.69 25.16 6.51
C SER A 61 -12.24 24.39 7.77
N HIS A 62 -12.53 24.92 8.96
CA HIS A 62 -12.22 24.26 10.23
C HIS A 62 -13.00 22.96 10.41
N PHE A 63 -14.31 22.98 10.16
CA PHE A 63 -15.15 21.79 10.20
C PHE A 63 -14.65 20.69 9.26
N VAL A 64 -14.17 21.04 8.05
CA VAL A 64 -13.57 20.06 7.13
C VAL A 64 -12.30 19.45 7.70
N MET A 65 -11.47 20.21 8.42
CA MET A 65 -10.28 19.68 9.09
C MET A 65 -10.66 18.69 10.21
N GLU A 66 -11.64 19.05 11.04
CA GLU A 66 -12.11 18.22 12.14
C GLU A 66 -12.80 16.93 11.67
N THR A 67 -13.43 16.96 10.49
CA THR A 67 -14.19 15.83 9.92
C THR A 67 -13.47 15.12 8.78
N TYR A 68 -12.19 15.43 8.52
CA TYR A 68 -11.45 14.83 7.42
C TYR A 68 -11.31 13.31 7.59
N GLU A 69 -11.77 12.56 6.59
CA GLU A 69 -11.64 11.11 6.54
C GLU A 69 -10.89 10.69 5.27
N PRO A 70 -9.82 9.89 5.39
CA PRO A 70 -9.00 9.48 4.24
C PRO A 70 -9.66 8.30 3.52
N ILE A 71 -10.76 8.55 2.80
CA ILE A 71 -11.56 7.52 2.11
C ILE A 71 -10.76 6.64 1.14
N THR A 72 -9.65 7.17 0.62
CA THR A 72 -8.75 6.48 -0.31
C THR A 72 -7.83 5.45 0.35
N LYS A 73 -7.72 5.48 1.68
CA LYS A 73 -6.75 4.65 2.42
C LYS A 73 -7.05 3.17 2.32
N SER A 74 -8.31 2.79 2.55
CA SER A 74 -8.71 1.39 2.43
C SER A 74 -8.49 0.88 1.00
N SER A 75 -8.85 1.66 -0.01
CA SER A 75 -8.69 1.31 -1.43
C SER A 75 -7.23 1.05 -1.83
N ILE A 76 -6.30 1.94 -1.48
CA ILE A 76 -4.89 1.74 -1.82
C ILE A 76 -4.27 0.55 -1.05
N TRP A 77 -4.67 0.35 0.21
CA TRP A 77 -4.15 -0.76 1.03
C TRP A 77 -4.60 -2.12 0.53
N LYS A 78 -5.79 -2.27 -0.05
CA LYS A 78 -6.18 -3.52 -0.72
C LYS A 78 -5.15 -3.93 -1.79
N GLY A 79 -4.66 -2.97 -2.57
CA GLY A 79 -3.65 -3.21 -3.60
C GLY A 79 -2.29 -3.56 -3.00
N ILE A 80 -1.86 -2.80 -1.99
CA ILE A 80 -0.60 -3.07 -1.26
C ILE A 80 -0.64 -4.46 -0.60
N ASP A 81 -1.75 -4.85 0.02
CA ASP A 81 -1.94 -6.14 0.67
C ASP A 81 -1.93 -7.28 -0.35
N ASN A 82 -2.56 -7.10 -1.51
CA ASN A 82 -2.50 -8.09 -2.59
C ASN A 82 -1.06 -8.31 -3.07
N ILE A 83 -0.31 -7.21 -3.30
CA ILE A 83 1.11 -7.28 -3.68
C ILE A 83 1.94 -7.94 -2.57
N SER A 84 1.69 -7.59 -1.31
CA SER A 84 2.36 -8.18 -0.15
C SER A 84 2.13 -9.69 -0.09
N ARG A 85 0.88 -10.14 -0.29
CA ARG A 85 0.53 -11.57 -0.36
C ARG A 85 1.24 -12.27 -1.51
N ILE A 86 1.28 -11.66 -2.71
CA ILE A 86 2.04 -12.20 -3.84
C ILE A 86 3.49 -12.42 -3.43
N PHE A 87 4.20 -11.38 -2.99
CA PHE A 87 5.63 -11.50 -2.68
C PHE A 87 5.96 -12.41 -1.49
N LYS A 88 5.06 -12.49 -0.50
CA LYS A 88 5.19 -13.42 0.63
C LYS A 88 4.96 -14.88 0.19
N ASN A 89 4.02 -15.13 -0.72
CA ASN A 89 3.66 -16.46 -1.17
C ASN A 89 4.54 -16.98 -2.32
N THR A 90 4.96 -16.13 -3.25
CA THR A 90 5.78 -16.50 -4.42
C THR A 90 7.25 -16.70 -4.09
N GLY A 91 7.60 -16.88 -2.80
CA GLY A 91 8.92 -17.10 -2.23
C GLY A 91 10.04 -17.35 -3.25
N PHE A 92 11.06 -16.50 -3.25
CA PHE A 92 12.23 -16.71 -4.11
C PHE A 92 13.21 -17.69 -3.47
N ASP A 93 13.84 -18.49 -4.32
CA ASP A 93 14.87 -19.45 -3.95
C ASP A 93 16.25 -18.80 -3.99
N ILE A 94 17.08 -19.19 -3.03
CA ILE A 94 18.43 -18.64 -2.82
C ILE A 94 19.43 -19.77 -3.02
N THR A 95 20.17 -19.71 -4.11
CA THR A 95 21.21 -20.70 -4.43
C THR A 95 22.55 -20.19 -3.91
N THR A 96 23.11 -20.89 -2.91
CA THR A 96 24.38 -20.53 -2.26
C THR A 96 24.97 -21.74 -1.50
N ASP A 97 26.17 -21.60 -0.93
CA ASP A 97 26.80 -22.64 -0.12
C ASP A 97 26.10 -22.82 1.25
N ALA A 98 26.28 -23.99 1.88
CA ALA A 98 25.58 -24.34 3.11
C ALA A 98 25.86 -23.38 4.28
N LYS A 99 27.06 -22.78 4.35
CA LYS A 99 27.42 -21.84 5.42
C LYS A 99 26.66 -20.52 5.22
N THR A 100 26.65 -20.00 3.99
CA THR A 100 25.93 -18.78 3.63
C THR A 100 24.42 -18.95 3.78
N SER A 101 23.86 -20.10 3.39
CA SER A 101 22.44 -20.42 3.53
C SER A 101 21.98 -20.37 5.00
N ARG A 102 22.77 -20.96 5.93
CA ARG A 102 22.47 -20.90 7.38
C ARG A 102 22.47 -19.47 7.91
N PHE A 103 23.43 -18.65 7.49
CA PHE A 103 23.49 -17.24 7.88
C PHE A 103 22.26 -16.47 7.40
N ILE A 104 21.87 -16.63 6.14
CA ILE A 104 20.69 -15.98 5.56
C ILE A 104 19.44 -16.37 6.36
N ALA A 105 19.26 -17.66 6.64
CA ALA A 105 18.12 -18.14 7.43
C ALA A 105 18.10 -17.57 8.85
N GLN A 106 19.24 -17.52 9.54
CA GLN A 106 19.35 -16.96 10.89
C GLN A 106 19.13 -15.44 10.94
N SER A 107 19.50 -14.72 9.88
CA SER A 107 19.41 -13.26 9.83
C SER A 107 17.98 -12.72 9.65
N GLY A 108 17.05 -13.57 9.16
CA GLY A 108 15.70 -13.17 8.75
C GLY A 108 15.70 -12.10 7.65
N ILE A 109 16.76 -12.02 6.84
CA ILE A 109 16.94 -10.94 5.85
C ILE A 109 15.87 -10.97 4.75
N LYS A 110 15.36 -12.15 4.40
CA LYS A 110 14.34 -12.33 3.36
C LYS A 110 13.05 -11.61 3.76
N GLU A 111 12.56 -11.89 4.97
CA GLU A 111 11.34 -11.32 5.53
C GLU A 111 11.51 -9.80 5.69
N LYS A 112 12.66 -9.36 6.23
CA LYS A 112 12.99 -7.94 6.39
C LYS A 112 12.99 -7.19 5.05
N ILE A 113 13.52 -7.76 3.98
CA ILE A 113 13.53 -7.09 2.66
C ILE A 113 12.11 -6.93 2.13
N ILE A 114 11.28 -7.99 2.21
CA ILE A 114 9.88 -7.93 1.77
C ILE A 114 9.13 -6.88 2.58
N ASP A 115 9.17 -6.95 3.90
CA ASP A 115 8.41 -6.04 4.76
C ASP A 115 8.88 -4.60 4.61
N ASN A 116 10.18 -4.34 4.46
CA ASN A 116 10.67 -2.98 4.22
C ASN A 116 10.33 -2.45 2.82
N PHE A 117 10.30 -3.30 1.80
CA PHE A 117 9.85 -2.89 0.47
C PHE A 117 8.36 -2.50 0.47
N ILE A 118 7.50 -3.32 1.11
CA ILE A 118 6.06 -3.05 1.25
C ILE A 118 5.82 -1.82 2.13
N ASN A 119 6.34 -1.82 3.36
CA ASN A 119 6.06 -0.76 4.34
C ASN A 119 6.79 0.54 4.01
N GLY A 120 8.02 0.44 3.49
CA GLY A 120 8.84 1.57 3.10
C GLY A 120 8.46 2.08 1.73
N SER A 121 8.95 1.41 0.69
CA SER A 121 8.93 1.90 -0.70
C SER A 121 7.53 2.06 -1.27
N MET A 122 6.59 1.20 -0.88
CA MET A 122 5.22 1.29 -1.38
C MET A 122 4.30 2.16 -0.53
N SER A 123 4.48 2.18 0.79
CA SER A 123 3.53 2.83 1.71
C SER A 123 4.04 4.13 2.35
N SER A 124 5.35 4.29 2.57
CA SER A 124 5.89 5.44 3.30
C SER A 124 6.57 6.42 2.37
N ASP A 125 7.60 5.96 1.64
CA ASP A 125 8.52 6.81 0.93
C ASP A 125 9.13 6.03 -0.25
N PRO A 126 8.77 6.37 -1.50
CA PRO A 126 9.24 5.65 -2.67
C PRO A 126 10.74 5.83 -2.93
N ASN A 127 11.38 6.76 -2.22
CA ASN A 127 12.79 7.08 -2.34
C ASN A 127 13.60 6.59 -1.14
N ILE A 128 13.16 5.49 -0.51
CA ILE A 128 13.97 4.77 0.48
C ILE A 128 15.15 4.08 -0.20
N PHE A 129 16.30 4.10 0.48
CA PHE A 129 17.51 3.40 0.06
C PHE A 129 17.90 2.34 1.09
N ALA A 130 18.18 1.13 0.62
CA ALA A 130 18.82 0.10 1.43
C ALA A 130 20.34 0.34 1.43
N VAL A 131 20.92 0.48 2.62
CA VAL A 131 22.35 0.76 2.80
C VAL A 131 22.99 -0.27 3.72
N PRO A 132 24.28 -0.64 3.49
CA PRO A 132 25.07 -1.33 4.50
C PRO A 132 25.10 -0.53 5.80
N TYR A 133 24.96 -1.22 6.93
CA TYR A 133 24.96 -0.58 8.23
C TYR A 133 25.67 -1.49 9.25
N ILE A 134 26.48 -0.92 10.13
CA ILE A 134 27.09 -1.66 11.24
C ILE A 134 26.12 -1.56 12.43
N GLY A 135 25.47 -2.68 12.76
CA GLY A 135 24.56 -2.74 13.90
C GLY A 135 25.29 -2.66 15.24
N ASP A 136 24.54 -2.54 16.33
CA ASP A 136 25.09 -2.34 17.69
C ASP A 136 26.02 -3.47 18.16
N GLN A 137 25.84 -4.67 17.61
CA GLN A 137 26.67 -5.85 17.88
C GLN A 137 27.93 -5.93 16.99
N GLY A 138 28.18 -4.92 16.15
CA GLY A 138 29.32 -4.87 15.23
C GLY A 138 29.15 -5.69 13.94
N ASN A 139 28.02 -6.38 13.78
CA ASN A 139 27.71 -7.14 12.57
C ASN A 139 27.19 -6.23 11.45
N TRP A 140 27.54 -6.56 10.21
CA TRP A 140 26.99 -5.86 9.05
C TRP A 140 25.56 -6.31 8.78
N GLU A 141 24.67 -5.34 8.75
CA GLU A 141 23.26 -5.50 8.41
C GLU A 141 22.86 -4.51 7.29
N ILE A 142 21.57 -4.50 6.97
CA ILE A 142 21.00 -3.56 6.02
C ILE A 142 19.99 -2.70 6.74
N ARG A 143 20.12 -1.39 6.53
CA ARG A 143 19.16 -0.41 7.01
C ARG A 143 18.48 0.27 5.83
N PHE A 144 17.19 0.51 5.97
CA PHE A 144 16.38 1.23 4.99
C PHE A 144 16.28 2.69 5.45
N ILE A 145 16.85 3.60 4.68
CA ILE A 145 16.96 5.01 5.02
C ILE A 145 15.93 5.79 4.20
N GLU A 146 15.06 6.52 4.90
CA GLU A 146 14.09 7.42 4.27
C GLU A 146 14.76 8.65 3.66
N SER A 147 14.16 9.20 2.60
CA SER A 147 14.75 10.26 1.78
C SER A 147 15.09 11.51 2.59
N HIS A 148 14.31 11.81 3.63
CA HIS A 148 14.47 12.99 4.49
C HIS A 148 15.68 12.93 5.44
N LEU A 149 16.26 11.73 5.64
CA LEU A 149 17.48 11.54 6.42
C LEU A 149 18.74 11.67 5.57
N ILE A 150 18.61 11.59 4.24
CA ILE A 150 19.72 11.69 3.30
C ILE A 150 20.22 13.13 3.25
N THR A 151 21.53 13.29 3.34
CA THR A 151 22.20 14.60 3.26
C THR A 151 22.84 14.80 1.90
N SER A 152 23.46 13.76 1.33
CA SER A 152 23.99 13.80 -0.02
C SER A 152 23.91 12.44 -0.70
N ILE A 153 23.68 12.42 -2.02
CA ILE A 153 23.74 11.20 -2.82
C ILE A 153 24.38 11.49 -4.17
N ASP A 154 25.26 10.59 -4.61
CA ASP A 154 25.77 10.54 -5.97
C ASP A 154 25.87 9.08 -6.44
N LYS A 155 26.40 8.82 -7.64
CA LYS A 155 26.45 7.46 -8.19
C LYS A 155 27.30 6.49 -7.37
N GLU A 156 28.19 7.01 -6.54
CA GLU A 156 29.27 6.27 -5.90
C GLU A 156 29.25 6.35 -4.38
N SER A 157 28.40 7.22 -3.83
CA SER A 157 28.30 7.45 -2.40
C SER A 157 26.93 7.92 -1.94
N ILE A 158 26.65 7.69 -0.67
CA ILE A 158 25.51 8.23 0.04
C ILE A 158 25.98 8.72 1.41
N SER A 159 25.41 9.84 1.88
CA SER A 159 25.51 10.27 3.27
C SER A 159 24.13 10.52 3.86
N PHE A 160 23.95 10.19 5.12
CA PHE A 160 22.68 10.36 5.84
C PHE A 160 22.89 10.54 7.34
N ILE A 161 21.84 11.02 8.01
CA ILE A 161 21.78 11.16 9.46
C ILE A 161 21.30 9.83 10.08
N ASP A 162 22.05 9.34 11.06
CA ASP A 162 21.66 8.18 11.84
C ASP A 162 20.69 8.58 12.97
N GLU A 163 19.40 8.35 12.74
CA GLU A 163 18.34 8.74 13.68
C GLU A 163 18.43 8.03 15.03
N THR A 164 18.95 6.79 15.11
CA THR A 164 18.99 6.04 16.38
C THR A 164 20.06 6.56 17.34
N HIS A 165 21.09 7.20 16.81
CA HIS A 165 22.24 7.68 17.58
C HIS A 165 22.36 9.21 17.62
N SER A 166 21.39 9.91 17.01
CA SER A 166 21.31 11.36 17.00
C SER A 166 20.23 11.83 17.98
N THR A 167 20.52 12.90 18.72
CA THR A 167 19.54 13.61 19.52
C THR A 167 19.23 14.93 18.83
N PHE A 168 18.05 15.03 18.24
CA PHE A 168 17.62 16.24 17.57
C PHE A 168 16.15 16.54 17.87
N GLU A 169 15.83 17.82 17.96
CA GLU A 169 14.45 18.27 17.91
C GLU A 169 14.08 18.54 16.46
N ILE A 170 13.00 17.90 16.04
CA ILE A 170 12.31 18.24 14.81
C ILE A 170 11.36 19.39 15.14
N GLU A 171 11.72 20.62 14.79
CA GLU A 171 10.74 21.70 14.78
C GLU A 171 9.95 21.57 13.47
N LEU A 172 8.63 21.36 13.61
CA LEU A 172 7.71 21.41 12.48
C LEU A 172 7.64 22.87 12.03
N ALA A 173 8.17 23.17 10.83
CA ALA A 173 8.13 24.52 10.30
C ALA A 173 6.67 24.95 10.05
N TYR A 174 6.18 25.87 10.88
CA TYR A 174 4.88 26.51 10.68
C TYR A 174 5.00 27.48 9.49
N TYR A 175 4.30 27.21 8.38
CA TYR A 175 4.25 28.20 7.29
C TYR A 175 3.43 29.43 7.74
N PRO A 176 3.91 30.67 7.55
CA PRO A 176 3.26 31.89 8.09
C PRO A 176 1.98 32.34 7.35
N PHE A 177 1.41 31.54 6.44
CA PHE A 177 0.35 32.02 5.54
C PHE A 177 -1.00 32.35 6.20
N LEU A 178 -1.14 32.15 7.52
CA LEU A 178 -2.27 32.65 8.31
C LEU A 178 -1.99 33.96 9.06
N ARG A 179 -0.88 34.66 8.82
CA ARG A 179 -0.74 36.06 9.25
C ARG A 179 -1.23 37.02 8.19
N LYS A 180 -2.54 37.26 8.18
CA LYS A 180 -3.10 38.59 7.90
C LYS A 180 -4.50 38.74 8.51
N ASN A 181 -4.53 39.02 9.81
CA ASN A 181 -5.15 40.19 10.43
C ASN A 181 -5.43 39.91 11.91
N HIS A 182 -5.28 40.95 12.69
CA HIS A 182 -5.20 41.03 14.15
C HIS A 182 -6.13 40.10 14.97
N GLN A 183 -5.55 39.56 16.05
CA GLN A 183 -6.20 39.20 17.33
C GLN A 183 -7.04 37.91 17.46
N ASN A 184 -6.67 36.79 16.85
CA ASN A 184 -7.06 35.48 17.40
C ASN A 184 -5.89 34.50 17.36
N THR A 185 -5.26 34.30 18.52
CA THR A 185 -4.31 33.23 18.79
C THR A 185 -5.07 31.91 18.92
N TYR A 186 -5.12 31.13 17.85
CA TYR A 186 -5.41 29.71 17.99
C TYR A 186 -4.16 29.01 18.50
N LYS A 187 -4.25 28.37 19.68
CA LYS A 187 -3.25 27.41 20.13
C LYS A 187 -3.24 26.26 19.12
N ALA A 188 -2.07 26.01 18.54
CA ALA A 188 -1.84 24.90 17.64
C ALA A 188 -1.82 23.58 18.43
N ASP A 189 -3.01 23.07 18.77
CA ASP A 189 -3.14 21.72 19.32
C ASP A 189 -3.19 20.69 18.18
N SER A 190 -2.10 19.93 18.05
CA SER A 190 -2.10 18.48 17.81
C SER A 190 -2.31 17.84 16.42
N LEU A 191 -2.35 18.54 15.26
CA LEU A 191 -2.74 17.86 14.00
C LEU A 191 -1.85 18.03 12.74
N LEU A 192 -0.69 18.68 12.83
CA LEU A 192 0.13 19.02 11.65
C LEU A 192 1.35 18.08 11.48
N SER A 193 1.14 16.82 11.10
CA SER A 193 2.21 15.80 10.90
C SER A 193 2.78 15.73 9.46
N SER A 194 2.54 16.75 8.62
CA SER A 194 2.89 16.75 7.19
C SER A 194 3.99 17.75 6.78
N TYR A 195 4.64 18.47 7.69
CA TYR A 195 5.48 19.63 7.34
C TYR A 195 6.99 19.34 7.31
N PRO A 196 7.78 20.11 6.53
CA PRO A 196 9.23 19.95 6.48
C PRO A 196 9.84 20.15 7.87
N LYS A 197 10.65 19.16 8.24
CA LYS A 197 11.30 19.01 9.54
C LYS A 197 12.56 19.89 9.57
N LYS A 198 12.56 21.01 10.28
CA LYS A 198 13.82 21.68 10.62
C LYS A 198 14.44 20.95 11.81
N ILE A 199 15.58 20.32 11.58
CA ILE A 199 16.35 19.63 12.62
C ILE A 199 17.16 20.70 13.36
N PHE A 200 16.75 21.04 14.59
CA PHE A 200 17.57 21.82 15.51
C PHE A 200 18.40 20.84 16.35
N SER A 201 19.72 20.91 16.18
CA SER A 201 20.65 20.06 16.94
C SER A 201 20.70 20.58 18.37
N GLN A 202 20.29 19.77 19.35
CA GLN A 202 20.51 20.17 20.74
C GLN A 202 21.83 19.63 21.30
N ASN A 203 22.35 18.44 20.94
CA ASN A 203 23.61 17.95 21.57
C ASN A 203 24.48 16.94 20.80
N LYS A 204 23.94 16.01 20.01
CA LYS A 204 24.73 14.99 19.28
C LYS A 204 24.08 14.63 17.94
N ILE A 205 24.84 14.72 16.85
CA ILE A 205 24.40 14.24 15.52
C ILE A 205 25.42 13.24 15.01
N ARG A 206 24.94 12.07 14.57
CA ARG A 206 25.74 11.06 13.87
C ARG A 206 25.41 11.10 12.39
N TYR A 207 26.41 11.29 11.56
CA TYR A 207 26.33 11.09 10.11
C TYR A 207 27.03 9.79 9.73
N ILE A 208 26.50 9.16 8.69
CA ILE A 208 27.11 7.99 8.06
C ILE A 208 27.36 8.34 6.61
N TYR A 209 28.59 8.13 6.17
CA TYR A 209 29.00 8.24 4.77
C TYR A 209 29.44 6.88 4.26
N ILE A 210 28.92 6.48 3.11
CA ILE A 210 29.21 5.19 2.49
C ILE A 210 29.62 5.45 1.04
N SER A 211 30.80 4.97 0.64
CA SER A 211 31.27 4.94 -0.74
C SER A 211 31.46 3.49 -1.20
N ARG A 212 32.01 3.21 -2.39
CA ARG A 212 32.32 1.81 -2.77
C ARG A 212 33.39 1.15 -1.91
N GLU A 213 34.27 1.93 -1.29
CA GLU A 213 35.45 1.42 -0.59
C GLU A 213 35.40 1.69 0.92
N GLN A 214 34.58 2.65 1.35
CA GLN A 214 34.62 3.17 2.70
C GLN A 214 33.23 3.27 3.32
N TYR A 215 33.19 3.02 4.62
CA TYR A 215 32.08 3.34 5.50
C TYR A 215 32.63 4.17 6.65
N ILE A 216 32.12 5.38 6.80
CA ILE A 216 32.64 6.37 7.73
C ILE A 216 31.50 6.82 8.65
N ILE A 217 31.72 6.67 9.96
CA ILE A 217 30.82 7.19 10.99
C ILE A 217 31.40 8.51 11.48
N ILE A 218 30.60 9.57 11.52
CA ILE A 218 31.01 10.89 12.00
C ILE A 218 30.05 11.32 13.10
N ASP A 219 30.55 11.30 14.34
CA ASP A 219 29.81 11.77 15.52
C ASP A 219 30.19 13.22 15.81
N PHE A 220 29.20 14.12 15.82
CA PHE A 220 29.37 15.52 16.22
C PHE A 220 28.85 15.75 17.63
N LYS A 221 29.62 16.49 18.43
CA LYS A 221 29.22 17.03 19.74
C LYS A 221 29.61 18.51 19.79
N GLY A 222 28.69 19.37 19.36
CA GLY A 222 28.97 20.79 19.10
C GLY A 222 29.88 20.97 17.87
N GLU A 223 31.00 21.68 18.04
CA GLU A 223 31.99 21.90 16.97
C GLU A 223 33.00 20.76 16.83
N VAL A 224 33.13 19.90 17.85
CA VAL A 224 34.05 18.76 17.84
C VAL A 224 33.40 17.58 17.13
N PHE A 225 34.18 16.85 16.34
CA PHE A 225 33.76 15.60 15.71
C PHE A 225 34.75 14.47 15.96
N THR A 226 34.23 13.24 15.94
CA THR A 226 35.03 12.01 15.90
C THR A 226 34.61 11.21 14.67
N ALA A 227 35.60 10.74 13.91
CA ALA A 227 35.37 9.92 12.72
C ALA A 227 35.90 8.50 12.92
N THR A 228 35.12 7.49 12.55
CA THR A 228 35.50 6.07 12.55
C THR A 228 35.43 5.54 11.13
N PHE A 229 36.49 4.86 10.69
CA PHE A 229 36.65 4.39 9.33
C PHE A 229 36.58 2.86 9.26
N HIS A 230 35.81 2.37 8.29
CA HIS A 230 35.71 0.96 7.97
C HIS A 230 35.88 0.77 6.46
N THR A 231 36.54 -0.32 6.08
CA THR A 231 36.71 -0.70 4.67
C THR A 231 35.56 -1.60 4.25
N LEU A 232 34.95 -1.31 3.10
CA LEU A 232 33.92 -2.19 2.52
C LEU A 232 34.54 -3.27 1.65
N ALA A 233 33.91 -4.44 1.63
CA ALA A 233 34.32 -5.53 0.77
C ALA A 233 34.19 -5.14 -0.71
N LYS A 234 35.15 -5.57 -1.54
CA LYS A 234 35.13 -5.30 -2.98
C LYS A 234 33.84 -5.86 -3.60
N GLY A 235 33.17 -5.06 -4.43
CA GLY A 235 31.90 -5.43 -5.06
C GLY A 235 30.66 -5.03 -4.26
N THR A 236 30.83 -4.50 -3.04
CA THR A 236 29.71 -3.93 -2.26
C THR A 236 29.17 -2.67 -2.92
N HIS A 237 27.85 -2.57 -3.04
CA HIS A 237 27.20 -1.33 -3.44
C HIS A 237 26.96 -0.42 -2.23
N PRO A 238 27.28 0.90 -2.29
CA PRO A 238 27.10 1.82 -1.16
C PRO A 238 25.63 1.98 -0.76
N TYR A 239 24.73 1.85 -1.73
CA TYR A 239 23.29 1.89 -1.52
C TYR A 239 22.56 1.19 -2.66
N ILE A 240 21.31 0.80 -2.40
CA ILE A 240 20.41 0.18 -3.36
C ILE A 240 19.06 0.91 -3.27
N ALA A 241 18.66 1.56 -4.35
CA ALA A 241 17.35 2.21 -4.44
C ALA A 241 16.23 1.18 -4.40
N THR A 242 15.15 1.49 -3.68
CA THR A 242 14.03 0.55 -3.50
C THR A 242 12.76 0.94 -4.26
N GLY A 243 12.71 2.12 -4.89
CA GLY A 243 11.59 2.56 -5.73
C GLY A 243 11.69 2.06 -7.18
N VAL A 244 10.55 1.73 -7.79
CA VAL A 244 10.49 0.88 -9.00
C VAL A 244 10.66 1.67 -10.30
N ASN A 245 9.95 2.78 -10.47
CA ASN A 245 10.01 3.58 -11.69
C ASN A 245 10.90 4.79 -11.48
N LYS A 246 12.09 4.80 -12.09
CA LYS A 246 12.98 5.96 -12.07
C LYS A 246 12.45 7.01 -13.04
N GLU A 247 12.08 8.19 -12.54
CA GLU A 247 11.70 9.32 -13.39
C GLU A 247 12.97 10.06 -13.86
N PHE A 248 13.71 10.65 -12.91
CA PHE A 248 14.87 11.49 -13.18
C PHE A 248 15.89 11.42 -12.03
N GLY A 249 17.17 11.23 -12.36
CA GLY A 249 18.23 11.16 -11.36
C GLY A 249 18.01 10.06 -10.31
N PHE A 250 17.96 10.45 -9.03
CA PHE A 250 17.72 9.56 -7.89
C PHE A 250 16.25 9.54 -7.43
N VAL A 251 15.33 10.09 -8.23
CA VAL A 251 13.91 10.11 -7.92
C VAL A 251 13.23 8.87 -8.50
N SER A 252 12.51 8.17 -7.64
CA SER A 252 11.71 6.98 -7.95
C SER A 252 10.26 7.19 -7.55
N GLU A 253 9.37 6.48 -8.24
CA GLU A 253 7.96 6.39 -7.89
C GLU A 253 7.64 5.08 -7.15
N SER A 254 6.57 5.14 -6.35
CA SER A 254 5.98 3.96 -5.74
C SER A 254 5.32 3.08 -6.81
N PRO A 255 5.32 1.75 -6.66
CA PRO A 255 4.50 0.85 -7.47
C PRO A 255 3.02 1.24 -7.52
N VAL A 256 2.52 1.86 -6.45
CA VAL A 256 1.13 2.31 -6.33
C VAL A 256 0.95 3.80 -6.67
N SER A 257 1.98 4.48 -7.19
CA SER A 257 1.87 5.86 -7.66
C SER A 257 0.77 6.11 -8.70
N PRO A 258 0.43 5.17 -9.61
CA PRO A 258 -0.70 5.35 -10.53
C PRO A 258 -2.04 5.64 -9.85
N PHE A 259 -2.22 5.23 -8.59
CA PHE A 259 -3.42 5.54 -7.79
C PHE A 259 -3.51 7.02 -7.40
N VAL A 260 -2.37 7.67 -7.15
CA VAL A 260 -2.28 8.99 -6.50
C VAL A 260 -3.08 10.08 -7.22
N PRO A 261 -3.04 10.24 -8.56
CA PRO A 261 -3.84 11.25 -9.25
C PRO A 261 -5.35 11.05 -9.05
N PHE A 262 -5.83 9.81 -9.17
CA PHE A 262 -7.24 9.48 -9.00
C PHE A 262 -7.69 9.60 -7.54
N GLY A 263 -6.87 9.14 -6.61
CA GLY A 263 -7.13 9.29 -5.17
C GLY A 263 -7.24 10.77 -4.78
N ASN A 264 -6.33 11.62 -5.27
CA ASN A 264 -6.36 13.06 -5.02
C ASN A 264 -7.65 13.72 -5.53
N ILE A 265 -8.07 13.41 -6.75
CA ILE A 265 -9.32 13.93 -7.32
C ILE A 265 -10.52 13.40 -6.52
N SER A 266 -10.52 12.12 -6.14
CA SER A 266 -11.58 11.51 -5.34
C SER A 266 -11.74 12.19 -3.99
N LEU A 267 -10.65 12.57 -3.32
CA LEU A 267 -10.69 13.33 -2.06
C LEU A 267 -11.32 14.72 -2.26
N LEU A 268 -10.99 15.42 -3.34
CA LEU A 268 -11.57 16.72 -3.66
C LEU A 268 -13.06 16.61 -3.99
N GLN A 269 -13.44 15.61 -4.78
CA GLN A 269 -14.84 15.36 -5.14
C GLN A 269 -15.66 14.90 -3.95
N HIS A 270 -15.13 14.04 -3.08
CA HIS A 270 -15.79 13.61 -1.86
C HIS A 270 -16.01 14.79 -0.89
N ARG A 271 -15.02 15.69 -0.76
CA ARG A 271 -15.23 16.94 -0.03
C ARG A 271 -16.37 17.75 -0.63
N ALA A 272 -16.36 17.96 -1.94
CA ALA A 272 -17.42 18.68 -2.62
C ALA A 272 -18.79 17.98 -2.44
N ALA A 273 -18.83 16.65 -2.45
CA ALA A 273 -20.03 15.86 -2.20
C ALA A 273 -20.61 16.14 -0.82
N ARG A 274 -19.79 16.20 0.24
CA ARG A 274 -20.24 16.58 1.59
C ARG A 274 -20.80 18.00 1.64
N SER A 275 -20.17 18.94 0.94
CA SER A 275 -20.71 20.31 0.84
C SER A 275 -22.07 20.32 0.13
N VAL A 276 -22.21 19.58 -0.98
CA VAL A 276 -23.46 19.44 -1.72
C VAL A 276 -24.53 18.74 -0.86
N GLU A 277 -24.18 17.68 -0.13
CA GLU A 277 -25.07 16.99 0.80
C GLU A 277 -25.54 17.92 1.94
N ASN A 278 -24.69 18.79 2.47
CA ASN A 278 -25.13 19.79 3.46
C ASN A 278 -26.10 20.83 2.87
N ILE A 279 -25.99 21.13 1.58
CA ILE A 279 -26.82 22.13 0.89
C ILE A 279 -28.14 21.51 0.40
N PHE A 280 -28.09 20.28 -0.11
CA PHE A 280 -29.17 19.61 -0.84
C PHE A 280 -29.59 18.26 -0.23
N GLY A 281 -28.96 17.79 0.85
CA GLY A 281 -29.31 16.52 1.50
C GLY A 281 -30.54 16.61 2.40
N TYR A 282 -30.93 17.83 2.80
CA TYR A 282 -32.03 18.05 3.72
C TYR A 282 -33.14 18.88 3.07
N PRO A 283 -34.42 18.53 3.30
CA PRO A 283 -35.54 19.36 2.89
C PRO A 283 -35.40 20.77 3.47
N ARG A 284 -35.66 21.78 2.63
CA ARG A 284 -35.65 23.18 3.05
C ARG A 284 -37.07 23.62 3.32
N MET A 285 -37.26 24.35 4.40
CA MET A 285 -38.56 24.92 4.73
C MET A 285 -38.60 26.39 4.31
N SER A 286 -39.65 26.75 3.57
CA SER A 286 -40.00 28.16 3.39
C SER A 286 -41.23 28.47 4.23
N GLU A 287 -41.15 29.53 5.02
CA GLU A 287 -42.27 30.07 5.77
C GLU A 287 -42.74 31.37 5.15
N MET A 288 -44.06 31.56 5.15
CA MET A 288 -44.64 32.85 4.86
C MET A 288 -44.59 33.74 6.10
N GLU A 289 -44.05 34.94 5.92
CA GLU A 289 -44.18 36.01 6.90
C GLU A 289 -45.54 36.69 6.71
N LEU A 290 -46.40 36.59 7.73
CA LEU A 290 -47.67 37.29 7.74
C LEU A 290 -47.42 38.75 8.14
N PRO A 291 -47.99 39.75 7.44
CA PRO A 291 -47.90 41.12 7.90
C PRO A 291 -48.52 41.22 9.31
N CYS A 292 -47.86 41.95 10.21
CA CYS A 292 -48.39 42.16 11.54
C CYS A 292 -49.68 42.99 11.44
N ASP A 293 -50.79 42.44 11.93
CA ASP A 293 -52.12 43.07 11.93
C ASP A 293 -52.22 44.31 12.82
N HIS A 294 -51.24 44.50 13.70
CA HIS A 294 -51.26 45.49 14.78
C HIS A 294 -50.34 46.69 14.53
N CYS A 295 -49.56 46.68 13.44
CA CYS A 295 -48.59 47.74 13.17
C CYS A 295 -48.38 47.98 11.68
N HIS A 296 -47.82 49.14 11.34
CA HIS A 296 -47.30 49.39 10.00
C HIS A 296 -45.77 49.33 10.06
N GLN A 297 -45.18 48.33 9.41
CA GLN A 297 -43.72 48.15 9.32
C GLN A 297 -43.01 48.09 10.68
N GLY A 298 -43.63 47.45 11.68
CA GLY A 298 -43.02 47.22 12.99
C GLY A 298 -43.27 48.33 14.01
N LYS A 299 -43.99 49.40 13.63
CA LYS A 299 -44.31 50.52 14.51
C LYS A 299 -45.80 50.61 14.79
N GLU A 300 -46.14 50.77 16.07
CA GLU A 300 -47.51 51.01 16.51
C GLU A 300 -47.65 52.42 17.08
N LYS A 301 -48.83 53.04 16.86
CA LYS A 301 -49.11 54.36 17.40
C LYS A 301 -49.33 54.27 18.91
N CYS A 302 -48.68 55.14 19.66
CA CYS A 302 -48.86 55.28 21.10
C CYS A 302 -49.11 56.74 21.47
N GLU A 303 -49.53 56.97 22.72
CA GLU A 303 -49.62 58.32 23.26
C GLU A 303 -48.25 58.99 23.24
N ILE A 304 -48.21 60.28 22.91
CA ILE A 304 -46.97 61.05 22.88
C ILE A 304 -46.52 61.28 24.32
N THR A 305 -45.41 60.66 24.69
CA THR A 305 -44.75 60.82 25.99
C THR A 305 -43.31 61.31 25.78
N GLU A 306 -42.60 61.67 26.86
CA GLU A 306 -41.18 62.05 26.76
C GLU A 306 -40.32 60.94 26.12
N ASP A 307 -40.69 59.67 26.35
CA ASP A 307 -39.99 58.50 25.80
C ASP A 307 -40.35 58.21 24.33
N TYR A 308 -41.51 58.67 23.85
CA TYR A 308 -41.99 58.45 22.47
C TYR A 308 -42.52 59.75 21.85
N PRO A 309 -41.64 60.72 21.52
CA PRO A 309 -42.02 62.07 21.11
C PRO A 309 -42.75 62.12 19.75
N LEU A 310 -42.63 61.06 18.94
CA LEU A 310 -43.31 60.93 17.64
C LEU A 310 -44.64 60.18 17.73
N GLY A 311 -45.05 59.72 18.93
CA GLY A 311 -46.25 58.89 19.12
C GLY A 311 -46.16 57.53 18.42
N GLU A 312 -44.94 57.03 18.21
CA GLU A 312 -44.67 55.71 17.64
C GLU A 312 -43.79 54.93 18.61
N ARG A 313 -44.17 53.69 18.91
CA ARG A 313 -43.34 52.73 19.64
C ARG A 313 -43.18 51.45 18.84
N GLU A 314 -42.19 50.65 19.20
CA GLU A 314 -42.03 49.32 18.62
C GLU A 314 -43.29 48.49 18.88
N CYS A 315 -43.75 47.80 17.84
CA CYS A 315 -44.96 47.01 17.93
C CYS A 315 -44.80 45.91 18.98
N THR A 316 -45.75 45.85 19.90
CA THR A 316 -45.75 44.90 21.02
C THR A 316 -45.97 43.45 20.57
N LYS A 317 -46.62 43.22 19.42
CA LYS A 317 -46.86 41.88 18.85
C LYS A 317 -45.71 41.33 18.00
N CYS A 318 -45.08 42.17 17.17
CA CYS A 318 -44.02 41.72 16.26
C CYS A 318 -42.62 42.20 16.68
N HIS A 319 -42.51 42.91 17.80
CA HIS A 319 -41.27 43.44 18.36
C HIS A 319 -40.43 44.21 17.32
N GLY A 320 -41.07 45.11 16.58
CA GLY A 320 -40.37 45.97 15.60
C GLY A 320 -40.14 45.35 14.21
N THR A 321 -40.43 44.06 13.99
CA THR A 321 -40.10 43.38 12.73
C THR A 321 -41.11 43.64 11.59
N GLY A 322 -42.34 44.05 11.92
CA GLY A 322 -43.42 44.32 10.96
C GLY A 322 -44.10 43.09 10.37
N SER A 323 -43.61 41.89 10.70
CA SER A 323 -44.19 40.62 10.29
C SER A 323 -44.23 39.63 11.46
N LEU A 324 -45.19 38.70 11.43
CA LEU A 324 -45.30 37.59 12.35
C LEU A 324 -44.80 36.33 11.62
N SER A 325 -43.82 35.65 12.20
CA SER A 325 -43.34 34.33 11.74
C SER A 325 -43.82 33.28 12.73
N LEU A 326 -44.35 32.18 12.21
CA LEU A 326 -44.60 30.98 13.00
C LEU A 326 -43.24 30.37 13.29
N GLN A 327 -42.73 30.51 14.51
CA GLN A 327 -41.35 30.12 14.83
C GLN A 327 -41.04 28.66 14.45
N SER A 328 -40.04 28.47 13.60
CA SER A 328 -39.36 27.18 13.41
C SER A 328 -37.89 27.25 13.72
N ILE A 329 -37.35 26.09 14.07
CA ILE A 329 -35.99 25.86 14.57
C ILE A 329 -34.99 25.47 13.45
N PHE A 330 -35.43 25.37 12.19
CA PHE A 330 -34.59 24.97 11.04
C PHE A 330 -34.20 26.18 10.16
N LYS A 331 -33.22 26.07 9.25
CA LYS A 331 -32.84 27.18 8.34
C LYS A 331 -34.02 27.52 7.41
N ILE A 332 -34.68 28.66 7.64
CA ILE A 332 -35.92 29.08 6.99
C ILE A 332 -35.64 30.09 5.88
N TYR A 333 -36.19 29.88 4.69
CA TYR A 333 -36.33 30.95 3.70
C TYR A 333 -37.65 31.69 3.93
N LYS A 334 -37.56 32.93 4.40
CA LYS A 334 -38.73 33.80 4.64
C LYS A 334 -39.25 34.35 3.31
N ARG A 335 -40.51 34.07 2.99
CA ARG A 335 -41.22 34.67 1.84
C ARG A 335 -42.19 35.72 2.35
N LYS A 336 -42.14 36.91 1.78
CA LYS A 336 -43.15 37.95 2.03
C LYS A 336 -44.32 37.73 1.10
N LEU A 337 -45.54 37.88 1.63
CA LEU A 337 -46.75 37.93 0.81
C LEU A 337 -46.65 39.10 -0.17
N SER A 338 -47.07 38.87 -1.42
CA SER A 338 -47.24 39.94 -2.41
C SER A 338 -48.35 40.88 -1.93
N GLU A 339 -48.32 42.16 -2.32
CA GLU A 339 -49.46 43.06 -2.08
C GLU A 339 -50.68 42.70 -2.95
N ASP A 340 -50.48 41.91 -4.00
CA ASP A 340 -51.53 41.42 -4.89
C ASP A 340 -52.14 40.09 -4.36
N PRO A 341 -53.41 40.08 -3.93
CA PRO A 341 -54.09 38.89 -3.40
C PRO A 341 -54.18 37.73 -4.39
N ALA A 342 -54.21 38.02 -5.70
CA ALA A 342 -54.29 37.00 -6.74
C ALA A 342 -53.01 36.15 -6.86
N LEU A 343 -51.86 36.73 -6.49
CA LEU A 343 -50.56 36.04 -6.48
C LEU A 343 -50.34 35.19 -5.21
N ASN A 344 -51.17 35.36 -4.19
CA ASN A 344 -51.03 34.71 -2.88
C ASN A 344 -52.04 33.57 -2.64
N ALA A 345 -53.06 33.41 -3.49
CA ALA A 345 -54.21 32.54 -3.24
C ALA A 345 -53.87 31.03 -3.19
N ASP A 346 -52.74 30.62 -3.79
CA ASP A 346 -52.29 29.22 -3.90
C ASP A 346 -50.95 28.94 -3.19
N ILE A 347 -50.53 29.80 -2.23
CA ILE A 347 -49.25 29.60 -1.53
C ILE A 347 -49.49 28.93 -0.17
N ASP A 348 -48.95 27.72 0.01
CA ASP A 348 -48.97 27.03 1.30
C ASP A 348 -48.17 27.82 2.37
N PRO A 349 -48.71 28.04 3.59
CA PRO A 349 -48.04 28.78 4.67
C PRO A 349 -46.66 28.23 5.04
N VAL A 350 -46.51 26.91 4.93
CA VAL A 350 -45.27 26.18 5.12
C VAL A 350 -45.12 25.24 3.94
N LYS A 351 -43.99 25.36 3.22
CA LYS A 351 -43.67 24.47 2.11
C LYS A 351 -42.29 23.85 2.30
N PHE A 352 -42.24 22.52 2.21
CA PHE A 352 -40.99 21.79 2.12
C PHE A 352 -40.56 21.71 0.66
N HIS A 353 -39.36 22.21 0.39
CA HIS A 353 -38.69 22.07 -0.88
C HIS A 353 -37.70 20.92 -0.75
N THR A 354 -38.04 19.77 -1.34
CA THR A 354 -37.08 18.68 -1.51
C THR A 354 -36.19 19.02 -2.70
N PRO A 355 -34.88 19.23 -2.49
CA PRO A 355 -33.93 19.41 -3.58
C PRO A 355 -33.85 18.16 -4.47
N ASP A 356 -33.39 18.35 -5.72
CA ASP A 356 -33.29 17.26 -6.70
C ASP A 356 -32.28 16.19 -6.25
N VAL A 357 -32.78 14.97 -6.08
CA VAL A 357 -31.99 13.79 -5.67
C VAL A 357 -30.94 13.43 -6.72
N GLY A 358 -31.19 13.75 -8.01
CA GLY A 358 -30.24 13.49 -9.09
C GLY A 358 -28.89 14.19 -8.90
N ILE A 359 -28.87 15.36 -8.25
CA ILE A 359 -27.62 16.07 -7.92
C ILE A 359 -26.82 15.29 -6.86
N LEU A 360 -27.50 14.74 -5.85
CA LEU A 360 -26.88 13.93 -4.79
C LEU A 360 -26.36 12.59 -5.34
N GLU A 361 -27.13 11.95 -6.21
CA GLU A 361 -26.73 10.71 -6.88
C GLU A 361 -25.52 10.94 -7.78
N TYR A 362 -25.56 11.96 -8.64
CA TYR A 362 -24.46 12.30 -9.54
C TYR A 362 -23.16 12.57 -8.77
N ILE A 363 -23.21 13.40 -7.72
CA ILE A 363 -22.00 13.74 -6.98
C ILE A 363 -21.46 12.53 -6.18
N SER A 364 -22.36 11.71 -5.63
CA SER A 364 -22.00 10.48 -4.90
C SER A 364 -21.35 9.46 -5.83
N GLN A 365 -21.88 9.31 -7.05
CA GLN A 365 -21.33 8.38 -8.04
C GLN A 365 -19.99 8.89 -8.59
N SER A 366 -19.87 10.20 -8.84
CA SER A 366 -18.67 10.79 -9.45
C SER A 366 -17.39 10.52 -8.64
N TRP A 367 -17.40 10.70 -7.31
CA TRP A 367 -16.20 10.42 -6.51
C TRP A 367 -15.91 8.92 -6.39
N LYS A 368 -16.95 8.07 -6.38
CA LYS A 368 -16.80 6.60 -6.36
C LYS A 368 -16.22 6.07 -7.67
N ASP A 369 -16.65 6.62 -8.81
CA ASP A 369 -16.13 6.25 -10.13
C ASP A 369 -14.65 6.63 -10.25
N THR A 370 -14.27 7.83 -9.82
CA THR A 370 -12.85 8.24 -9.80
C THR A 370 -12.03 7.35 -8.87
N LEU A 371 -12.57 6.97 -7.70
CA LEU A 371 -11.88 6.07 -6.78
C LEU A 371 -11.71 4.68 -7.40
N ARG A 372 -12.73 4.18 -8.09
CA ARG A 372 -12.69 2.91 -8.85
C ARG A 372 -11.61 2.95 -9.93
N LEU A 373 -11.51 4.04 -10.70
CA LEU A 373 -10.42 4.22 -11.67
C LEU A 373 -9.03 4.18 -11.01
N GLY A 374 -8.92 4.72 -9.79
CA GLY A 374 -7.71 4.59 -8.97
C GLY A 374 -7.41 3.14 -8.58
N GLU A 375 -8.42 2.39 -8.12
CA GLU A 375 -8.29 0.97 -7.78
C GLU A 375 -7.88 0.12 -9.01
N ASP A 376 -8.45 0.39 -10.17
CA ASP A 376 -8.12 -0.25 -11.45
C ASP A 376 -6.68 0.06 -11.88
N ALA A 377 -6.19 1.29 -11.64
CA ALA A 377 -4.84 1.71 -12.02
C ALA A 377 -3.71 0.98 -11.28
N ILE A 378 -4.00 0.41 -10.11
CA ILE A 378 -3.07 -0.41 -9.32
C ILE A 378 -3.51 -1.88 -9.24
N TYR A 379 -4.41 -2.30 -10.14
CA TYR A 379 -4.91 -3.67 -10.26
C TYR A 379 -5.39 -4.27 -8.93
N VAL A 380 -6.03 -3.45 -8.09
CA VAL A 380 -6.56 -3.87 -6.77
C VAL A 380 -7.65 -4.94 -6.93
N GLN A 381 -8.43 -4.86 -8.00
CA GLN A 381 -9.51 -5.79 -8.29
C GLN A 381 -8.97 -6.94 -9.14
N GLN A 382 -8.65 -8.07 -8.51
CA GLN A 382 -8.92 -9.34 -9.19
C GLN A 382 -10.45 -9.39 -9.33
N ILE A 383 -10.94 -9.13 -10.54
CA ILE A 383 -12.37 -9.06 -10.80
C ILE A 383 -12.98 -10.45 -10.53
N VAL A 384 -13.49 -10.65 -9.32
CA VAL A 384 -14.52 -11.66 -9.02
C VAL A 384 -15.86 -10.98 -9.26
N GLU A 385 -16.13 -10.56 -10.50
CA GLU A 385 -17.46 -10.06 -10.88
C GLU A 385 -18.28 -11.23 -11.43
N THR A 386 -19.10 -11.78 -10.54
CA THR A 386 -20.36 -12.42 -10.87
C THR A 386 -21.18 -11.51 -11.78
N GLY A 387 -21.35 -11.88 -13.05
CA GLY A 387 -22.65 -11.68 -13.70
C GLY A 387 -22.80 -10.71 -14.86
N ASN A 388 -21.82 -9.88 -15.28
CA ASN A 388 -22.03 -8.99 -16.44
C ASN A 388 -20.90 -8.96 -17.48
N VAL A 389 -21.34 -8.80 -18.72
CA VAL A 389 -20.70 -9.21 -19.98
C VAL A 389 -19.50 -8.32 -20.33
N GLN A 390 -18.31 -8.72 -19.91
CA GLN A 390 -17.08 -8.36 -20.62
C GLN A 390 -16.73 -9.46 -21.62
N THR A 391 -16.41 -9.08 -22.87
CA THR A 391 -15.93 -10.05 -23.87
C THR A 391 -14.67 -10.75 -23.35
N ALA A 392 -14.50 -12.05 -23.60
CA ALA A 392 -13.32 -12.81 -23.15
C ALA A 392 -11.99 -12.10 -23.49
N LYS A 393 -11.96 -11.40 -24.64
CA LYS A 393 -10.81 -10.62 -25.13
C LYS A 393 -10.46 -9.38 -24.30
N SER A 394 -11.44 -8.72 -23.67
CA SER A 394 -11.16 -7.58 -22.77
C SER A 394 -10.61 -8.05 -21.42
N ARG A 395 -11.11 -9.19 -20.92
CA ARG A 395 -10.55 -9.85 -19.73
C ARG A 395 -9.11 -10.29 -19.96
N GLU A 396 -8.83 -10.91 -21.10
CA GLU A 396 -7.48 -11.35 -21.47
C GLU A 396 -6.49 -10.18 -21.53
N LYS A 397 -6.87 -9.06 -22.17
CA LYS A 397 -6.03 -7.86 -22.25
C LYS A 397 -5.77 -7.22 -20.87
N GLN A 398 -6.76 -7.22 -19.97
CA GLN A 398 -6.59 -6.71 -18.61
C GLN A 398 -5.66 -7.60 -17.77
N LEU A 399 -5.80 -8.93 -17.91
CA LEU A 399 -4.87 -9.89 -17.29
C LEU A 399 -3.45 -9.70 -17.82
N GLU A 400 -3.26 -9.49 -19.12
CA GLU A 400 -1.95 -9.21 -19.72
C GLU A 400 -1.31 -7.95 -19.13
N GLN A 401 -2.08 -6.87 -18.98
CA GLN A 401 -1.60 -5.62 -18.37
C GLN A 401 -1.22 -5.79 -16.90
N MET A 402 -2.04 -6.52 -16.13
CA MET A 402 -1.74 -6.87 -14.74
C MET A 402 -0.45 -7.69 -14.64
N TYR A 403 -0.30 -8.73 -15.47
CA TYR A 403 0.90 -9.57 -15.46
C TYR A 403 2.15 -8.79 -15.89
N SER A 404 2.05 -7.92 -16.89
CA SER A 404 3.15 -7.03 -17.30
C SER A 404 3.54 -6.05 -16.19
N TRP A 405 2.58 -5.53 -15.43
CA TRP A 405 2.86 -4.69 -14.27
C TRP A 405 3.51 -5.46 -13.12
N LEU A 406 3.00 -6.66 -12.79
CA LEU A 406 3.60 -7.54 -11.78
C LEU A 406 5.02 -7.98 -12.17
N ASP A 407 5.27 -8.29 -13.44
CA ASP A 407 6.59 -8.68 -13.93
C ASP A 407 7.60 -7.54 -13.82
N ARG A 408 7.20 -6.30 -14.12
CA ARG A 408 8.08 -5.13 -13.90
C ARG A 408 8.40 -4.94 -12.42
N LEU A 409 7.38 -5.01 -11.58
CA LEU A 409 7.49 -4.86 -10.13
C LEU A 409 8.41 -5.93 -9.54
N SER A 410 8.21 -7.18 -9.95
CA SER A 410 8.98 -8.32 -9.46
C SER A 410 10.42 -8.31 -9.95
N ASN A 411 10.65 -7.97 -11.22
CA ASN A 411 11.99 -7.84 -11.77
C ASN A 411 12.79 -6.80 -10.98
N PHE A 412 12.17 -5.67 -10.67
CA PHE A 412 12.79 -4.68 -9.80
C PHE A 412 13.04 -5.23 -8.39
N PHE A 413 12.02 -5.78 -7.75
CA PHE A 413 12.10 -6.28 -6.37
C PHE A 413 13.22 -7.32 -6.22
N TYR A 414 13.24 -8.37 -7.04
CA TYR A 414 14.23 -9.45 -6.92
C TYR A 414 15.63 -9.01 -7.32
N ASN A 415 15.78 -8.09 -8.29
CA ASN A 415 17.09 -7.53 -8.61
C ASN A 415 17.65 -6.73 -7.42
N SER A 416 16.79 -5.96 -6.75
CA SER A 416 17.15 -5.21 -5.55
C SER A 416 17.44 -6.14 -4.37
N ALA A 417 16.58 -7.13 -4.11
CA ALA A 417 16.79 -8.14 -3.07
C ALA A 417 18.10 -8.91 -3.26
N SER A 418 18.44 -9.27 -4.50
CA SER A 418 19.69 -9.96 -4.84
C SER A 418 20.91 -9.11 -4.48
N ARG A 419 20.89 -7.82 -4.83
CA ARG A 419 21.98 -6.90 -4.47
C ARG A 419 22.06 -6.70 -2.95
N ILE A 420 20.93 -6.60 -2.27
CA ILE A 420 20.89 -6.39 -0.81
C ILE A 420 21.48 -7.61 -0.10
N ILE A 421 21.01 -8.81 -0.45
CA ILE A 421 21.49 -10.06 0.16
C ILE A 421 22.98 -10.28 -0.14
N ASN A 422 23.41 -10.04 -1.38
CA ASN A 422 24.83 -10.13 -1.75
C ASN A 422 25.70 -9.15 -0.95
N ASN A 423 25.28 -7.89 -0.79
CA ASN A 423 26.00 -6.92 0.04
C ASN A 423 26.20 -7.44 1.47
N VAL A 424 25.14 -7.93 2.12
CA VAL A 424 25.24 -8.45 3.50
C VAL A 424 26.15 -9.66 3.58
N CYS A 425 26.02 -10.60 2.64
CA CYS A 425 26.84 -11.81 2.64
C CYS A 425 28.32 -11.45 2.46
N LEU A 426 28.66 -10.62 1.47
CA LEU A 426 30.04 -10.20 1.21
C LEU A 426 30.66 -9.46 2.40
N LEU A 427 29.92 -8.55 3.04
CA LEU A 427 30.42 -7.77 4.16
C LEU A 427 30.68 -8.61 5.42
N ASN A 428 29.93 -9.70 5.58
CA ASN A 428 30.15 -10.66 6.66
C ASN A 428 31.07 -11.84 6.26
N GLY A 429 31.73 -11.77 5.09
CA GLY A 429 32.70 -12.78 4.64
C GLY A 429 32.07 -14.11 4.15
N TYR A 430 30.82 -14.08 3.72
CA TYR A 430 30.12 -15.21 3.12
C TYR A 430 30.21 -15.20 1.58
N GLY A 431 29.81 -16.30 0.97
CA GLY A 431 29.86 -16.49 -0.48
C GLY A 431 28.87 -15.63 -1.26
N HIS A 432 29.00 -15.64 -2.59
CA HIS A 432 28.03 -15.01 -3.47
C HIS A 432 26.69 -15.75 -3.43
N VAL A 433 25.61 -15.00 -3.62
CA VAL A 433 24.24 -15.48 -3.58
C VAL A 433 23.57 -15.24 -4.93
N SER A 434 22.96 -16.29 -5.48
CA SER A 434 22.07 -16.16 -6.62
C SER A 434 20.63 -16.26 -6.16
N ILE A 435 19.79 -15.32 -6.61
CA ILE A 435 18.35 -15.38 -6.39
C ILE A 435 17.67 -15.84 -7.67
N GLU A 436 16.93 -16.93 -7.56
CA GLU A 436 16.09 -17.42 -8.64
C GLU A 436 14.70 -16.79 -8.51
N LYS A 437 14.31 -16.03 -9.54
CA LYS A 437 12.99 -15.41 -9.60
C LYS A 437 11.93 -16.49 -9.84
N PRO A 438 10.75 -16.38 -9.24
CA PRO A 438 9.65 -17.27 -9.58
C PRO A 438 9.27 -17.09 -11.07
N ILE A 439 8.96 -18.20 -11.73
CA ILE A 439 8.64 -18.25 -13.16
C ILE A 439 7.24 -17.64 -13.44
N SER A 440 6.38 -17.53 -12.42
CA SER A 440 5.08 -16.85 -12.53
C SER A 440 4.64 -16.21 -11.21
N PHE A 441 3.92 -15.08 -11.32
CA PHE A 441 3.25 -14.37 -10.21
C PHE A 441 1.78 -14.74 -10.09
N ALA A 442 1.36 -15.93 -10.52
CA ALA A 442 -0.04 -16.28 -10.37
C ALA A 442 -0.39 -16.40 -8.89
N ILE A 443 -1.27 -15.49 -8.48
CA ILE A 443 -2.15 -15.68 -7.35
C ILE A 443 -3.16 -16.75 -7.79
N MET A 444 -2.75 -18.01 -7.86
CA MET A 444 -3.73 -19.07 -7.68
C MET A 444 -3.73 -19.36 -6.19
N ASN A 445 -4.89 -19.23 -5.56
CA ASN A 445 -5.03 -19.80 -4.24
C ASN A 445 -4.83 -21.34 -4.35
N GLU A 446 -4.50 -22.02 -3.24
CA GLU A 446 -4.23 -23.47 -3.29
C GLU A 446 -5.42 -24.24 -3.90
N LEU A 447 -6.65 -23.78 -3.64
CA LEU A 447 -7.88 -24.36 -4.18
C LEU A 447 -7.98 -24.26 -5.71
N GLU A 448 -7.71 -23.08 -6.28
CA GLU A 448 -7.65 -22.82 -7.73
C GLU A 448 -6.54 -23.61 -8.40
N SER A 449 -5.40 -23.76 -7.70
CA SER A 449 -4.29 -24.59 -8.17
C SER A 449 -4.70 -26.06 -8.27
N PHE A 450 -5.45 -26.56 -7.28
CA PHE A 450 -6.02 -27.91 -7.28
C PHE A 450 -7.11 -28.08 -8.34
N GLU A 451 -7.99 -27.10 -8.54
CA GLU A 451 -9.02 -27.14 -9.58
C GLU A 451 -8.41 -27.18 -10.98
N TYR A 452 -7.36 -26.39 -11.22
CA TYR A 452 -6.66 -26.37 -12.51
C TYR A 452 -5.89 -27.67 -12.76
N LEU A 453 -5.21 -28.21 -11.74
CA LEU A 453 -4.61 -29.55 -11.80
C LEU A 453 -5.64 -30.62 -12.12
N ASN A 454 -6.79 -30.61 -11.43
CA ASN A 454 -7.89 -31.52 -11.70
C ASN A 454 -8.44 -31.38 -13.13
N MET A 455 -8.54 -30.16 -13.68
CA MET A 455 -8.90 -29.94 -15.08
C MET A 455 -7.89 -30.58 -16.04
N ILE A 456 -6.58 -30.47 -15.78
CA ILE A 456 -5.57 -31.07 -16.65
C ILE A 456 -5.64 -32.60 -16.57
N VAL A 457 -5.71 -33.15 -15.37
CA VAL A 457 -5.77 -34.61 -15.12
C VAL A 457 -7.02 -35.21 -15.75
N ASN A 458 -8.17 -34.53 -15.65
CA ASN A 458 -9.44 -35.01 -16.20
C ASN A 458 -9.69 -34.60 -17.67
N SER A 459 -8.74 -33.91 -18.32
CA SER A 459 -8.88 -33.55 -19.73
C SER A 459 -8.81 -34.79 -20.64
N ASN A 460 -9.40 -34.72 -21.83
CA ASN A 460 -9.30 -35.81 -22.84
C ASN A 460 -7.96 -35.81 -23.60
N SER A 461 -6.98 -35.03 -23.14
CA SER A 461 -5.68 -34.90 -23.80
C SER A 461 -4.85 -36.19 -23.67
N PRO A 462 -4.06 -36.55 -24.69
CA PRO A 462 -3.07 -37.62 -24.58
C PRO A 462 -2.14 -37.45 -23.38
N ILE A 463 -1.72 -38.55 -22.76
CA ILE A 463 -0.96 -38.53 -21.49
C ILE A 463 0.32 -37.73 -21.59
N PHE A 464 1.09 -37.87 -22.68
CA PHE A 464 2.32 -37.08 -22.85
C PHE A 464 2.06 -35.57 -22.82
N ILE A 465 0.88 -35.13 -23.29
CA ILE A 465 0.45 -33.72 -23.24
C ILE A 465 0.07 -33.35 -21.80
N LYS A 466 -0.68 -34.20 -21.09
CA LYS A 466 -1.01 -33.99 -19.66
C LYS A 466 0.25 -33.88 -18.80
N THR A 467 1.20 -34.79 -18.97
CA THR A 467 2.49 -34.80 -18.25
C THR A 467 3.24 -33.49 -18.47
N VAL A 468 3.39 -33.05 -19.73
CA VAL A 468 4.06 -31.78 -20.04
C VAL A 468 3.31 -30.59 -19.44
N HIS A 469 1.98 -30.58 -19.46
CA HIS A 469 1.19 -29.51 -18.84
C HIS A 469 1.28 -29.49 -17.32
N ILE A 470 1.26 -30.64 -16.66
CA ILE A 470 1.43 -30.73 -15.20
C ILE A 470 2.85 -30.34 -14.82
N GLU A 471 3.87 -30.77 -15.56
CA GLU A 471 5.25 -30.35 -15.31
C GLU A 471 5.45 -28.85 -15.51
N ASN A 472 4.89 -28.30 -16.58
CA ASN A 472 4.90 -26.86 -16.80
C ASN A 472 4.12 -26.13 -15.70
N PHE A 473 2.99 -26.68 -15.25
CA PHE A 473 2.21 -26.11 -14.15
C PHE A 473 3.02 -26.11 -12.83
N LEU A 474 3.56 -27.26 -12.42
CA LEU A 474 4.36 -27.39 -11.20
C LEU A 474 5.60 -26.51 -11.23
N LYS A 475 6.35 -26.50 -12.34
CA LYS A 475 7.50 -25.59 -12.52
C LYS A 475 7.11 -24.12 -12.49
N LYS A 476 5.91 -23.78 -12.98
CA LYS A 476 5.47 -22.39 -13.14
C LYS A 476 4.83 -21.82 -11.87
N TYR A 477 4.18 -22.66 -11.06
CA TYR A 477 3.33 -22.23 -9.96
C TYR A 477 3.76 -22.73 -8.58
N ILE A 478 4.71 -23.67 -8.52
CA ILE A 478 5.24 -24.21 -7.27
C ILE A 478 6.76 -23.97 -7.24
N SER A 479 7.30 -23.46 -6.13
CA SER A 479 8.75 -23.27 -5.96
C SER A 479 9.49 -24.60 -6.09
N SER A 480 10.68 -24.59 -6.69
CA SER A 480 11.53 -25.77 -6.89
C SER A 480 11.94 -26.45 -5.58
N SER A 481 11.93 -25.70 -4.47
CA SER A 481 12.20 -26.22 -3.12
C SER A 481 10.96 -26.80 -2.41
N ASN A 482 9.77 -26.69 -3.02
CA ASN A 482 8.55 -27.21 -2.43
C ASN A 482 8.57 -28.76 -2.41
N PRO A 483 8.30 -29.38 -1.24
CA PRO A 483 8.22 -30.83 -1.10
C PRO A 483 7.29 -31.53 -2.09
N ILE A 484 6.22 -30.85 -2.53
CA ILE A 484 5.26 -31.37 -3.50
C ILE A 484 5.93 -31.69 -4.83
N ILE A 485 6.88 -30.87 -5.30
CA ILE A 485 7.60 -31.16 -6.55
C ILE A 485 8.44 -32.43 -6.39
N ARG A 486 9.13 -32.57 -5.26
CA ARG A 486 9.92 -33.77 -4.94
C ARG A 486 9.04 -35.02 -4.88
N VAL A 487 7.88 -34.93 -4.23
CA VAL A 487 6.89 -36.01 -4.14
C VAL A 487 6.38 -36.40 -5.53
N VAL A 488 6.07 -35.42 -6.39
CA VAL A 488 5.62 -35.68 -7.76
C VAL A 488 6.72 -36.31 -8.61
N ASP A 489 7.97 -35.86 -8.49
CA ASP A 489 9.09 -36.45 -9.23
C ASP A 489 9.40 -37.89 -8.78
N LEU A 490 9.23 -38.20 -7.50
CA LEU A 490 9.29 -39.57 -6.99
C LEU A 490 8.12 -40.41 -7.50
N LEU A 491 6.91 -39.86 -7.53
CA LEU A 491 5.74 -40.54 -8.09
C LEU A 491 5.91 -40.93 -9.54
N LYS A 492 6.47 -40.05 -10.38
CA LYS A 492 6.75 -40.38 -11.79
C LYS A 492 7.68 -41.59 -11.94
N LYS A 493 8.56 -41.83 -10.97
CA LYS A 493 9.50 -42.96 -10.99
C LYS A 493 8.86 -44.27 -10.54
N VAL A 494 7.88 -44.20 -9.65
CA VAL A 494 7.26 -45.38 -9.01
C VAL A 494 5.95 -45.76 -9.67
N ASP A 495 5.17 -44.78 -10.12
CA ASP A 495 3.88 -44.95 -10.75
C ASP A 495 3.92 -44.49 -12.21
N VAL A 496 3.96 -45.48 -13.11
CA VAL A 496 3.92 -45.29 -14.57
C VAL A 496 2.62 -44.60 -15.00
N PHE A 497 1.57 -44.66 -14.19
CA PHE A 497 0.25 -44.11 -14.47
C PHE A 497 -0.10 -42.87 -13.64
N CYS A 498 0.88 -42.19 -13.01
CA CYS A 498 0.65 -41.08 -12.07
C CYS A 498 -0.20 -39.89 -12.57
N PHE A 499 -0.45 -39.78 -13.88
CA PHE A 499 -1.30 -38.75 -14.48
C PHE A 499 -2.58 -39.28 -15.16
N TYR A 500 -2.89 -40.57 -14.96
CA TYR A 500 -4.18 -41.14 -15.35
C TYR A 500 -5.22 -40.83 -14.27
N SER A 501 -6.48 -40.69 -14.70
CA SER A 501 -7.59 -40.65 -13.76
C SER A 501 -7.86 -42.05 -13.22
N MET A 502 -8.46 -42.13 -12.02
CA MET A 502 -8.91 -43.41 -11.45
C MET A 502 -9.90 -44.14 -12.38
N ASP A 503 -10.73 -43.40 -13.11
CA ASP A 503 -11.69 -43.96 -14.07
C ASP A 503 -11.00 -44.59 -15.28
N ASP A 504 -9.93 -43.96 -15.79
CA ASP A 504 -9.13 -44.53 -16.89
C ASP A 504 -8.42 -45.80 -16.44
N LEU A 505 -7.87 -45.80 -15.22
CA LEU A 505 -7.22 -46.97 -14.65
C LEU A 505 -8.20 -48.09 -14.33
N GLN A 506 -9.41 -47.79 -13.88
CA GLN A 506 -10.45 -48.79 -13.69
C GLN A 506 -10.81 -49.46 -15.01
N LYS A 507 -10.91 -48.70 -16.11
CA LYS A 507 -11.12 -49.27 -17.46
C LYS A 507 -9.94 -50.12 -17.91
N MET A 508 -8.71 -49.70 -17.62
CA MET A 508 -7.50 -50.47 -17.95
C MET A 508 -7.37 -51.75 -17.12
N SER A 509 -7.73 -51.70 -15.85
CA SER A 509 -7.79 -52.86 -14.96
C SER A 509 -8.86 -53.86 -15.42
N ASN A 510 -10.07 -53.37 -15.69
CA ASN A 510 -11.18 -54.19 -16.19
C ASN A 510 -10.89 -54.83 -17.56
N SER A 511 -10.04 -54.21 -18.38
CA SER A 511 -9.59 -54.75 -19.68
C SER A 511 -8.32 -55.61 -19.58
N GLY A 512 -7.78 -55.80 -18.36
CA GLY A 512 -6.58 -56.61 -18.11
C GLY A 512 -5.29 -56.00 -18.65
N VAL A 513 -5.30 -54.70 -18.99
CA VAL A 513 -4.13 -53.97 -19.50
C VAL A 513 -3.13 -53.67 -18.37
N ILE A 514 -3.62 -53.51 -17.14
CA ILE A 514 -2.79 -53.31 -15.95
C ILE A 514 -3.05 -54.40 -14.91
N ASP A 515 -2.04 -54.70 -14.10
CA ASP A 515 -2.16 -55.64 -13.00
C ASP A 515 -2.65 -54.97 -11.70
N ASP A 516 -3.13 -55.78 -10.75
CA ASP A 516 -3.63 -55.30 -9.45
C ASP A 516 -2.53 -54.57 -8.64
N LYS A 517 -1.25 -54.91 -8.90
CA LYS A 517 -0.11 -54.26 -8.28
C LYS A 517 0.05 -52.82 -8.77
N GLN A 518 0.00 -52.59 -10.08
CA GLN A 518 0.06 -51.27 -10.69
C GLN A 518 -1.11 -50.39 -10.26
N TRP A 519 -2.31 -50.96 -10.19
CA TRP A 519 -3.48 -50.25 -9.68
C TRP A 519 -3.31 -49.81 -8.22
N LYS A 520 -2.82 -50.72 -7.35
CA LYS A 520 -2.56 -50.40 -5.94
C LYS A 520 -1.42 -49.39 -5.77
N ILE A 521 -0.37 -49.45 -6.59
CA ILE A 521 0.70 -48.44 -6.58
C ILE A 521 0.09 -47.07 -6.87
N HIS A 522 -0.72 -46.94 -7.91
CA HIS A 522 -1.36 -45.67 -8.26
C HIS A 522 -2.26 -45.14 -7.13
N ALA A 523 -3.08 -46.00 -6.53
CA ALA A 523 -4.03 -45.61 -5.48
C ALA A 523 -3.33 -45.17 -4.17
N TYR A 524 -2.20 -45.79 -3.81
CA TYR A 524 -1.61 -45.64 -2.47
C TYR A 524 -0.26 -44.92 -2.43
N ALA A 525 0.48 -44.78 -3.53
CA ALA A 525 1.82 -44.19 -3.52
C ALA A 525 1.83 -42.72 -3.06
N PHE A 526 0.91 -41.89 -3.56
CA PHE A 526 0.87 -40.47 -3.18
C PHE A 526 0.49 -40.24 -1.71
N PRO A 527 -0.60 -40.86 -1.19
CA PRO A 527 -0.92 -40.77 0.24
C PRO A 527 0.23 -41.23 1.15
N LEU A 528 0.94 -42.31 0.78
CA LEU A 528 2.06 -42.83 1.55
C LEU A 528 3.27 -41.89 1.52
N LEU A 529 3.60 -41.30 0.37
CA LEU A 529 4.67 -40.30 0.27
C LEU A 529 4.38 -39.07 1.13
N ASN A 530 3.13 -38.59 1.14
CA ASN A 530 2.74 -37.48 2.01
C ASN A 530 2.87 -37.83 3.49
N GLN A 531 2.48 -39.06 3.89
CA GLN A 531 2.68 -39.53 5.26
C GLN A 531 4.17 -39.66 5.62
N MET A 532 4.99 -40.19 4.73
CA MET A 532 6.44 -40.29 4.92
C MET A 532 7.05 -38.90 5.12
N TYR A 533 6.64 -37.93 4.30
CA TYR A 533 7.10 -36.55 4.42
C TYR A 533 6.67 -35.91 5.75
N ALA A 534 5.42 -36.10 6.16
CA ALA A 534 4.91 -35.57 7.42
C ALA A 534 5.62 -36.16 8.65
N LEU A 535 6.02 -37.43 8.60
CA LEU A 535 6.72 -38.11 9.68
C LEU A 535 8.21 -37.77 9.74
N ASN A 536 8.86 -37.65 8.58
CA ASN A 536 10.29 -37.36 8.50
C ASN A 536 10.62 -36.50 7.26
N PRO A 537 10.57 -35.15 7.39
CA PRO A 537 10.92 -34.25 6.30
C PRO A 537 12.37 -34.38 5.82
N GLU A 538 13.31 -34.75 6.69
CA GLU A 538 14.73 -34.89 6.35
C GLU A 538 15.01 -36.08 5.42
N LEU A 539 14.12 -37.09 5.41
CA LEU A 539 14.20 -38.21 4.48
C LEU A 539 14.16 -37.73 3.01
N PHE A 540 13.43 -36.65 2.74
CA PHE A 540 13.28 -36.09 1.39
C PHE A 540 14.47 -35.21 0.96
N LEU A 541 15.48 -35.06 1.84
CA LEU A 541 16.79 -34.51 1.49
C LEU A 541 17.79 -35.57 1.03
N GLN A 542 17.43 -36.86 1.15
CA GLN A 542 18.28 -38.00 0.77
C GLN A 542 18.17 -38.34 -0.74
N ASN A 543 18.82 -39.43 -1.15
CA ASN A 543 18.79 -39.90 -2.53
C ASN A 543 17.43 -40.55 -2.85
N ASP A 544 16.88 -40.28 -4.03
CA ASP A 544 15.58 -40.78 -4.49
C ASP A 544 15.44 -42.30 -4.37
N ASN A 545 16.53 -43.06 -4.56
CA ASN A 545 16.50 -44.52 -4.46
C ASN A 545 16.17 -45.02 -3.04
N GLU A 546 16.61 -44.31 -2.00
CA GLU A 546 16.35 -44.70 -0.61
C GLU A 546 14.87 -44.46 -0.26
N ILE A 547 14.33 -43.33 -0.73
CA ILE A 547 12.93 -42.96 -0.55
C ILE A 547 12.01 -43.94 -1.29
N ILE A 548 12.34 -44.28 -2.53
CA ILE A 548 11.59 -45.26 -3.32
C ILE A 548 11.59 -46.63 -2.64
N LYS A 549 12.74 -47.08 -2.14
CA LYS A 549 12.83 -48.38 -1.45
C LYS A 549 11.97 -48.41 -0.19
N GLU A 550 11.94 -47.34 0.59
CA GLU A 550 11.07 -47.28 1.77
C GLU A 550 9.58 -47.20 1.40
N LEU A 551 9.25 -46.48 0.32
CA LEU A 551 7.90 -46.44 -0.23
C LEU A 551 7.44 -47.83 -0.68
N GLU A 552 8.29 -48.59 -1.38
CA GLU A 552 8.00 -49.96 -1.82
C GLU A 552 7.72 -50.91 -0.64
N VAL A 553 8.47 -50.78 0.47
CA VAL A 553 8.22 -51.56 1.69
C VAL A 553 6.85 -51.24 2.27
N ARG A 554 6.47 -49.95 2.34
CA ARG A 554 5.15 -49.52 2.85
C ARG A 554 4.01 -49.93 1.93
N LEU A 555 4.20 -49.81 0.61
CA LEU A 555 3.25 -50.30 -0.39
C LEU A 555 3.04 -51.81 -0.23
N GLY A 556 4.12 -52.58 -0.04
CA GLY A 556 4.04 -54.02 0.23
C GLY A 556 3.18 -54.35 1.46
N ALA A 557 3.34 -53.60 2.56
CA ALA A 557 2.53 -53.79 3.77
C ALA A 557 1.04 -53.49 3.56
N VAL A 558 0.70 -52.46 2.76
CA VAL A 558 -0.68 -52.11 2.40
C VAL A 558 -1.30 -53.16 1.46
N ILE A 559 -0.52 -53.69 0.52
CA ILE A 559 -0.96 -54.73 -0.42
C ILE A 559 -1.25 -56.05 0.34
N ILE A 560 -0.43 -56.40 1.33
CA ILE A 560 -0.62 -57.61 2.14
C ILE A 560 -1.83 -57.49 3.07
N SER A 561 -2.02 -56.33 3.71
CA SER A 561 -3.15 -56.09 4.63
C SER A 561 -4.51 -55.99 3.91
N SER A 562 -4.55 -55.46 2.69
CA SER A 562 -5.79 -55.40 1.88
C SER A 562 -6.23 -56.78 1.35
N ASN A 563 -5.30 -57.68 1.08
CA ASN A 563 -5.62 -59.06 0.68
C ASN A 563 -6.08 -59.95 1.86
N ALA A 564 -5.73 -59.60 3.10
CA ALA A 564 -6.14 -60.32 4.31
C ALA A 564 -7.60 -60.03 4.74
N VAL A 565 -8.27 -59.06 4.13
CA VAL A 565 -9.69 -58.71 4.38
C VAL A 565 -10.64 -59.38 3.37
N LEU A 566 -10.10 -59.96 2.30
CA LEU A 566 -10.85 -60.62 1.21
C LEU A 566 -10.67 -62.16 1.17
N LEU A 567 -9.99 -62.72 2.17
CA LEU A 567 -9.94 -64.16 2.49
C LEU A 567 -10.64 -64.37 3.83
#